data_AF-A0A0Q6T1A4-F1
#
_entry.id   AF-A0A0Q6T1A4-F1
#
_cell.length_a   1.000
_cell.length_b   1.000
_cell.length_c   1.000
_cell.angle_alpha   90.00
_cell.angle_beta   90.00
_cell.angle_gamma   90.00
#
_symmetry.space_group_name_H-M   'P 1'
#
loop_
_entity.id
_entity.type
_entity.pdbx_description
1 polymer ?
#
loop_
_entity_poly.entity_id
_entity_poly.type
_entity_poly.pdbx_seq_one_letter_code
_entity_poly.pdbx_strand_id
1 'polypeptide(L)'
;MVVVGAGPSGASAAYHLAVQGWRVALFEKRRMPREKACGDGLGMGSIAVLDAMGVLTRLSGCRAVGGVEIRLHGDRQETSAARFAGQAHGLVVPRTELDTLVMRRAQDVGAHLFEGCRVTGFGRAADRIDSVHYVADVAGAADEVLGVDTRYVVLADGGTDKLRLLAGFAPHAPETTGQALRGYYENVPALPDAFQLHLPLMDADGARTLPGYGWVFPLAGGRANIGVGYFPVQSADREINLRRLQAGFLERLARAEPRMAAIRQVGRLIGGPLHSGMDPQRCAAGNALVTGDAAGLVDPFTGEGIHTALASGRCAAQVLVRALCADDPALLAEYGRMLEARYGDRFQLGRRFVRSYAFMWRLLQTTTDQHSALADTMRHGLFSYGDPDAAPDAPARGPHAAYLAAVRGGMHTVAGRDFPLLTRIAFQFENHALGTLRQSLAYWSYRIGGREPDEQAVAVSACLELAALAHAMQDQAATGRVPGGRHGSTGRWATAFAVMCGNYLLTRAFRTMRVQGDDLLQYVVLAIAKLCDTRLGAAVRDQADERQLAAYSCGLACRVAARMAGCPDDVQAQLDRFGAAVGAAQADAGTGRATDPARLAEAMDALRTIPHSRARARLGRLAAAAC
;
A
#
# COMPACT_ATOMS: atom_id res chain seq x y z
N MET A 1 -11.70 -32.95 6.43
CA MET A 1 -11.89 -31.77 5.54
C MET A 1 -10.95 -31.89 4.37
N VAL A 2 -11.26 -31.21 3.26
CA VAL A 2 -10.48 -31.29 2.03
C VAL A 2 -9.91 -29.92 1.68
N VAL A 3 -8.62 -29.86 1.36
CA VAL A 3 -7.94 -28.71 0.79
C VAL A 3 -7.49 -29.08 -0.62
N VAL A 4 -7.88 -28.28 -1.60
CA VAL A 4 -7.63 -28.53 -3.03
C VAL A 4 -6.55 -27.58 -3.54
N GLY A 5 -5.36 -28.12 -3.83
CA GLY A 5 -4.16 -27.41 -4.24
C GLY A 5 -3.14 -27.29 -3.10
N ALA A 6 -1.92 -27.78 -3.30
CA ALA A 6 -0.85 -27.71 -2.29
C ALA A 6 0.20 -26.63 -2.60
N GLY A 7 -0.24 -25.53 -3.20
CA GLY A 7 0.55 -24.30 -3.22
C GLY A 7 0.61 -23.63 -1.83
N PRO A 8 1.23 -22.45 -1.71
CA PRO A 8 1.43 -21.78 -0.42
C PRO A 8 0.14 -21.59 0.40
N SER A 9 -0.98 -21.20 -0.23
CA SER A 9 -2.25 -21.01 0.50
C SER A 9 -2.84 -22.31 1.04
N GLY A 10 -2.93 -23.35 0.21
CA GLY A 10 -3.48 -24.64 0.61
C GLY A 10 -2.58 -25.37 1.60
N ALA A 11 -1.26 -25.33 1.40
CA ALA A 11 -0.30 -25.88 2.36
C ALA A 11 -0.35 -25.15 3.71
N SER A 12 -0.48 -23.82 3.71
CA SER A 12 -0.68 -23.03 4.95
C SER A 12 -1.98 -23.39 5.66
N ALA A 13 -3.10 -23.47 4.92
CA ALA A 13 -4.38 -23.89 5.50
C ALA A 13 -4.27 -25.30 6.12
N ALA A 14 -3.74 -26.27 5.36
CA ALA A 14 -3.58 -27.64 5.82
C ALA A 14 -2.66 -27.75 7.04
N TYR A 15 -1.53 -27.03 7.04
CA TYR A 15 -0.62 -26.96 8.18
C TYR A 15 -1.33 -26.46 9.45
N HIS A 16 -2.00 -25.30 9.36
CA HIS A 16 -2.64 -24.70 10.53
C HIS A 16 -3.83 -25.52 11.04
N LEU A 17 -4.54 -26.23 10.16
CA LEU A 17 -5.61 -27.16 10.54
C LEU A 17 -5.07 -28.42 11.21
N ALA A 18 -4.01 -29.02 10.65
CA ALA A 18 -3.39 -30.24 11.16
C ALA A 18 -2.71 -30.02 12.53
N VAL A 19 -2.05 -28.87 12.73
CA VAL A 19 -1.48 -28.47 14.04
C VAL A 19 -2.55 -28.39 15.14
N GLN A 20 -3.80 -28.09 14.78
CA GLN A 20 -4.95 -28.07 15.70
C GLN A 20 -5.61 -29.45 15.88
N GLY A 21 -5.00 -30.53 15.36
CA GLY A 21 -5.47 -31.91 15.51
C GLY A 21 -6.57 -32.33 14.54
N TRP A 22 -6.88 -31.53 13.52
CA TRP A 22 -7.93 -31.88 12.56
C TRP A 22 -7.45 -32.80 11.44
N ARG A 23 -8.34 -33.70 10.98
CA ARG A 23 -8.09 -34.56 9.82
C ARG A 23 -8.24 -33.77 8.51
N VAL A 24 -7.12 -33.58 7.82
CA VAL A 24 -7.04 -32.82 6.55
C VAL A 24 -6.55 -33.72 5.42
N ALA A 25 -7.30 -33.78 4.33
CA ALA A 25 -6.84 -34.32 3.05
C ALA A 25 -6.41 -33.15 2.16
N LEU A 26 -5.14 -33.11 1.77
CA LEU A 26 -4.54 -32.08 0.92
C LEU A 26 -4.26 -32.66 -0.47
N PHE A 27 -4.98 -32.20 -1.48
CA PHE A 27 -4.84 -32.69 -2.86
C PHE A 27 -3.94 -31.77 -3.68
N GLU A 28 -3.01 -32.34 -4.45
CA GLU A 28 -2.21 -31.62 -5.44
C GLU A 28 -2.17 -32.40 -6.74
N LYS A 29 -2.52 -31.72 -7.84
CA LYS A 29 -2.65 -32.33 -9.16
C LYS A 29 -1.32 -32.71 -9.80
N ARG A 30 -0.19 -32.17 -9.32
CA ARG A 30 1.16 -32.51 -9.81
C ARG A 30 1.96 -33.25 -8.72
N ARG A 31 3.05 -33.87 -9.13
CA ARG A 31 4.08 -34.38 -8.19
C ARG A 31 5.14 -33.29 -7.99
N MET A 32 5.63 -33.13 -6.77
CA MET A 32 6.71 -32.18 -6.46
C MET A 32 8.10 -32.78 -6.75
N PRO A 33 9.10 -31.96 -7.12
CA PRO A 33 9.05 -30.50 -7.28
C PRO A 33 8.35 -30.06 -8.57
N ARG A 34 7.63 -28.93 -8.54
CA ARG A 34 6.93 -28.38 -9.71
C ARG A 34 7.24 -26.90 -9.94
N GLU A 35 7.29 -26.50 -11.20
CA GLU A 35 7.38 -25.07 -11.55
C GLU A 35 5.99 -24.37 -11.52
N LYS A 36 6.00 -23.07 -11.18
CA LYS A 36 4.85 -22.16 -11.22
C LYS A 36 5.27 -20.81 -11.84
N ALA A 37 4.32 -20.11 -12.46
CA ALA A 37 4.48 -18.72 -12.89
C ALA A 37 4.55 -17.82 -11.64
N CYS A 38 5.76 -17.35 -11.32
CA CYS A 38 6.06 -16.50 -10.17
C CYS A 38 7.45 -15.90 -10.37
N GLY A 39 7.69 -14.70 -9.81
CA GLY A 39 9.00 -14.05 -9.80
C GLY A 39 9.97 -14.60 -8.75
N ASP A 40 9.51 -15.50 -7.85
CA ASP A 40 10.28 -16.10 -6.74
C ASP A 40 10.64 -15.16 -5.58
N GLY A 41 10.22 -13.89 -5.63
CA GLY A 41 10.46 -12.93 -4.57
C GLY A 41 9.55 -13.14 -3.35
N LEU A 42 10.15 -13.11 -2.16
CA LEU A 42 9.51 -13.16 -0.85
C LEU A 42 9.83 -11.89 -0.08
N GLY A 43 8.80 -11.09 0.20
CA GLY A 43 8.92 -9.97 1.13
C GLY A 43 8.94 -10.43 2.60
N MET A 44 9.18 -9.49 3.52
CA MET A 44 9.26 -9.74 4.96
C MET A 44 8.02 -10.45 5.53
N GLY A 45 6.82 -10.07 5.07
CA GLY A 45 5.59 -10.73 5.50
C GLY A 45 5.54 -12.22 5.13
N SER A 46 6.11 -12.63 3.99
CA SER A 46 6.23 -14.04 3.63
C SER A 46 7.25 -14.75 4.50
N ILE A 47 8.41 -14.13 4.73
CA ILE A 47 9.50 -14.68 5.55
C ILE A 47 9.01 -14.95 6.98
N ALA A 48 8.33 -13.98 7.61
CA ALA A 48 7.82 -14.13 8.97
C ALA A 48 6.84 -15.30 9.11
N VAL A 49 5.98 -15.54 8.12
CA VAL A 49 5.05 -16.68 8.14
C VAL A 49 5.79 -18.00 7.94
N LEU A 50 6.74 -18.05 7.01
CA LEU A 50 7.54 -19.25 6.76
C LEU A 50 8.43 -19.61 7.95
N ASP A 51 8.96 -18.62 8.67
CA ASP A 51 9.71 -18.81 9.90
C ASP A 51 8.83 -19.40 11.01
N ALA A 52 7.64 -18.81 11.22
CA ALA A 52 6.66 -19.34 12.18
C ALA A 52 6.18 -20.77 11.84
N MET A 53 6.25 -21.17 10.57
CA MET A 53 5.97 -22.55 10.13
C MET A 53 7.20 -23.47 10.24
N GLY A 54 8.39 -22.96 10.56
CA GLY A 54 9.64 -23.73 10.61
C GLY A 54 10.17 -24.14 9.23
N VAL A 55 9.80 -23.43 8.17
CA VAL A 55 10.22 -23.70 6.78
C VAL A 55 11.51 -22.96 6.43
N LEU A 56 11.72 -21.76 6.97
CA LEU A 56 12.82 -20.86 6.61
C LEU A 56 14.20 -21.52 6.75
N THR A 57 14.42 -22.28 7.83
CA THR A 57 15.70 -22.96 8.11
C THR A 57 16.00 -24.13 7.18
N ARG A 58 15.00 -24.60 6.40
CA ARG A 58 15.15 -25.70 5.44
C ARG A 58 15.43 -25.22 4.02
N LEU A 59 15.44 -23.91 3.78
CA LEU A 59 15.77 -23.33 2.48
C LEU A 59 17.29 -23.39 2.25
N SER A 60 17.66 -23.79 1.04
CA SER A 60 19.03 -24.03 0.61
C SER A 60 19.36 -23.30 -0.70
N GLY A 61 18.38 -23.13 -1.60
CA GLY A 61 18.52 -22.45 -2.88
C GLY A 61 18.14 -20.97 -2.86
N CYS A 62 17.97 -20.36 -1.68
CA CYS A 62 17.54 -18.97 -1.55
C CYS A 62 18.68 -17.97 -1.71
N ARG A 63 18.38 -16.80 -2.27
CA ARG A 63 19.26 -15.64 -2.24
C ARG A 63 18.65 -14.54 -1.37
N ALA A 64 19.43 -14.05 -0.42
CA ALA A 64 19.05 -12.89 0.38
C ALA A 64 19.11 -11.60 -0.45
N VAL A 65 18.12 -10.72 -0.26
CA VAL A 65 18.11 -9.38 -0.85
C VAL A 65 17.92 -8.33 0.24
N GLY A 66 18.63 -7.21 0.14
CA GLY A 66 18.64 -6.10 1.10
C GLY A 66 17.68 -4.95 0.77
N GLY A 67 16.87 -5.08 -0.29
CA GLY A 67 15.87 -4.08 -0.62
C GLY A 67 15.33 -4.18 -2.03
N VAL A 68 14.79 -3.07 -2.52
CA VAL A 68 14.16 -2.94 -3.83
C VAL A 68 14.89 -1.87 -4.62
N GLU A 69 15.27 -2.18 -5.85
CA GLU A 69 15.85 -1.23 -6.79
C GLU A 69 14.86 -0.97 -7.91
N ILE A 70 14.51 0.29 -8.10
CA ILE A 70 13.54 0.70 -9.10
C ILE A 70 14.29 1.43 -10.20
N ARG A 71 14.40 0.73 -11.34
CA ARG A 71 15.06 1.24 -12.54
C ARG A 71 14.03 1.87 -13.43
N LEU A 72 14.18 3.16 -13.61
CA LEU A 72 13.26 3.99 -14.36
C LEU A 72 13.92 4.35 -15.69
N HIS A 73 13.27 3.92 -16.77
CA HIS A 73 13.75 4.00 -18.14
C HIS A 73 12.97 5.07 -18.90
N GLY A 74 13.59 6.21 -19.18
CA GLY A 74 13.01 7.30 -19.98
C GLY A 74 14.03 7.92 -20.93
N ASP A 75 13.88 9.22 -21.22
CA ASP A 75 14.90 10.01 -21.96
C ASP A 75 16.24 10.07 -21.19
N ARG A 76 16.18 9.88 -19.87
CA ARG A 76 17.32 9.58 -19.00
C ARG A 76 17.12 8.20 -18.37
N GLN A 77 18.21 7.47 -18.18
CA GLN A 77 18.19 6.29 -17.31
C GLN A 77 18.43 6.76 -15.88
N GLU A 78 17.43 6.58 -15.02
CA GLU A 78 17.53 6.92 -13.61
C GLU A 78 17.29 5.67 -12.76
N THR A 79 18.11 5.51 -11.73
CA THR A 79 17.98 4.38 -10.79
C THR A 79 17.63 4.96 -9.43
N SER A 80 16.42 4.69 -8.96
CA SER A 80 16.01 4.96 -7.59
C SER A 80 16.13 3.67 -6.79
N ALA A 81 17.08 3.61 -5.86
CA ALA A 81 17.30 2.43 -5.02
C ALA A 81 16.80 2.70 -3.60
N ALA A 82 15.84 1.91 -3.14
CA ALA A 82 15.49 1.84 -1.73
C ALA A 82 16.24 0.66 -1.10
N ARG A 83 17.36 0.96 -0.46
CA ARG A 83 18.10 -0.02 0.35
C ARG A 83 17.68 0.16 1.79
N PHE A 84 17.29 -0.93 2.44
CA PHE A 84 16.94 -0.89 3.85
C PHE A 84 18.18 -1.24 4.67
N ALA A 85 18.46 -0.46 5.72
CA ALA A 85 19.60 -0.71 6.60
C ALA A 85 19.31 -1.94 7.48
N GLY A 86 20.26 -2.89 7.60
CA GLY A 86 20.15 -4.05 8.49
C GLY A 86 20.24 -5.42 7.79
N GLN A 87 19.55 -6.44 8.34
CA GLN A 87 19.49 -7.82 7.82
C GLN A 87 18.82 -7.90 6.44
N ALA A 88 18.83 -9.09 5.80
CA ALA A 88 18.13 -9.31 4.54
C ALA A 88 16.64 -8.95 4.66
N HIS A 89 16.17 -8.05 3.79
CA HIS A 89 14.78 -7.55 3.77
C HIS A 89 13.87 -8.34 2.81
N GLY A 90 14.41 -9.37 2.16
CA GLY A 90 13.68 -10.28 1.30
C GLY A 90 14.51 -11.51 0.94
N LEU A 91 13.84 -12.50 0.33
CA LEU A 91 14.48 -13.68 -0.25
C LEU A 91 14.01 -13.89 -1.69
N VAL A 92 14.88 -14.38 -2.56
CA VAL A 92 14.51 -14.97 -3.86
C VAL A 92 14.64 -16.48 -3.73
N VAL A 93 13.53 -17.21 -3.85
CA VAL A 93 13.47 -18.66 -3.66
C VAL A 93 12.70 -19.31 -4.81
N PRO A 94 13.33 -20.18 -5.62
CA PRO A 94 12.63 -20.91 -6.66
C PRO A 94 11.38 -21.62 -6.13
N ARG A 95 10.23 -21.42 -6.79
CA ARG A 95 8.96 -22.06 -6.39
C ARG A 95 9.01 -23.58 -6.30
N THR A 96 9.91 -24.23 -7.04
CA THR A 96 10.15 -25.68 -6.94
C THR A 96 10.60 -26.09 -5.54
N GLU A 97 11.42 -25.28 -4.88
CA GLU A 97 11.88 -25.52 -3.52
C GLU A 97 10.83 -25.06 -2.51
N LEU A 98 10.35 -23.82 -2.63
CA LEU A 98 9.38 -23.25 -1.69
C LEU A 98 8.11 -24.11 -1.60
N ASP A 99 7.42 -24.37 -2.72
CA ASP A 99 6.16 -25.12 -2.70
C ASP A 99 6.35 -26.52 -2.12
N THR A 100 7.47 -27.18 -2.46
CA THR A 100 7.79 -28.51 -1.94
C THR A 100 7.94 -28.46 -0.42
N LEU A 101 8.70 -27.51 0.12
CA LEU A 101 8.95 -27.41 1.55
C LEU A 101 7.69 -27.04 2.33
N VAL A 102 6.88 -26.08 1.87
CA VAL A 102 5.64 -25.71 2.59
C VAL A 102 4.63 -26.87 2.55
N MET A 103 4.51 -27.56 1.41
CA MET A 103 3.65 -28.73 1.27
C MET A 103 4.09 -29.87 2.19
N ARG A 104 5.38 -30.23 2.18
CA ARG A 104 5.94 -31.28 3.06
C ARG A 104 5.81 -30.89 4.52
N ARG A 105 5.95 -29.59 4.85
CA ARG A 105 5.74 -29.13 6.23
C ARG A 105 4.31 -29.36 6.72
N ALA A 106 3.30 -29.18 5.86
CA ALA A 106 1.92 -29.53 6.21
C ALA A 106 1.74 -31.04 6.44
N GLN A 107 2.43 -31.87 5.64
CA GLN A 107 2.45 -33.32 5.82
C GLN A 107 3.12 -33.75 7.13
N ASP A 108 4.28 -33.16 7.46
CA ASP A 108 5.05 -33.45 8.68
C ASP A 108 4.23 -33.23 9.96
N VAL A 109 3.27 -32.30 9.95
CA VAL A 109 2.41 -31.99 11.10
C VAL A 109 1.07 -32.72 11.08
N GLY A 110 0.85 -33.63 10.11
CA GLY A 110 -0.29 -34.56 10.11
C GLY A 110 -1.32 -34.39 9.00
N ALA A 111 -1.13 -33.47 8.04
CA ALA A 111 -2.01 -33.42 6.86
C ALA A 111 -1.75 -34.63 5.94
N HIS A 112 -2.81 -35.29 5.47
CA HIS A 112 -2.69 -36.38 4.51
C HIS A 112 -2.57 -35.81 3.09
N LEU A 113 -1.39 -35.95 2.49
CA LEU A 113 -1.08 -35.40 1.17
C LEU A 113 -1.34 -36.41 0.05
N PHE A 114 -2.10 -35.99 -0.95
CA PHE A 114 -2.41 -36.72 -2.18
C PHE A 114 -1.76 -36.01 -3.39
N GLU A 115 -0.57 -36.44 -3.78
CA GLU A 115 0.14 -35.91 -4.96
C GLU A 115 -0.21 -36.64 -6.25
N GLY A 116 -0.21 -35.91 -7.37
CA GLY A 116 -0.68 -36.44 -8.65
C GLY A 116 -2.19 -36.69 -8.64
N CYS A 117 -2.94 -36.12 -7.70
CA CYS A 117 -4.37 -36.31 -7.57
C CYS A 117 -5.11 -35.03 -7.97
N ARG A 118 -5.71 -35.04 -9.16
CA ARG A 118 -6.41 -33.89 -9.73
C ARG A 118 -7.88 -33.93 -9.35
N VAL A 119 -8.32 -32.99 -8.51
CA VAL A 119 -9.74 -32.76 -8.24
C VAL A 119 -10.47 -32.34 -9.52
N THR A 120 -11.62 -32.95 -9.77
CA THR A 120 -12.44 -32.78 -10.99
C THR A 120 -13.84 -32.25 -10.71
N GLY A 121 -14.35 -32.40 -9.49
CA GLY A 121 -15.69 -31.94 -9.13
C GLY A 121 -16.04 -32.21 -7.66
N PHE A 122 -17.32 -32.00 -7.34
CA PHE A 122 -17.86 -32.06 -5.98
C PHE A 122 -19.21 -32.79 -6.00
N GLY A 123 -19.45 -33.65 -5.02
CA GLY A 123 -20.78 -34.11 -4.66
C GLY A 123 -21.51 -33.06 -3.82
N ARG A 124 -22.85 -33.10 -3.81
CA ARG A 124 -23.66 -32.20 -3.01
C ARG A 124 -24.83 -32.92 -2.37
N ALA A 125 -25.07 -32.62 -1.10
CA ALA A 125 -26.31 -32.87 -0.40
C ALA A 125 -26.93 -31.52 -0.04
N ALA A 126 -28.13 -31.25 -0.57
CA ALA A 126 -28.77 -29.93 -0.53
C ALA A 126 -27.83 -28.83 -1.09
N ASP A 127 -27.55 -27.80 -0.30
CA ASP A 127 -26.68 -26.66 -0.66
C ASP A 127 -25.20 -26.86 -0.25
N ARG A 128 -24.86 -28.00 0.38
CA ARG A 128 -23.51 -28.28 0.90
C ARG A 128 -22.76 -29.28 0.03
N ILE A 129 -21.45 -29.07 -0.08
CA ILE A 129 -20.52 -30.05 -0.67
C ILE A 129 -20.28 -31.15 0.36
N ASP A 130 -20.66 -32.38 0.05
CA ASP A 130 -20.49 -33.55 0.94
C ASP A 130 -19.35 -34.48 0.49
N SER A 131 -18.91 -34.39 -0.76
CA SER A 131 -17.76 -35.14 -1.27
C SER A 131 -16.94 -34.37 -2.31
N VAL A 132 -15.68 -34.75 -2.46
CA VAL A 132 -14.75 -34.22 -3.47
C VAL A 132 -14.34 -35.35 -4.40
N HIS A 133 -14.50 -35.12 -5.71
CA HIS A 133 -14.15 -36.10 -6.75
C HIS A 133 -12.78 -35.78 -7.34
N TYR A 134 -11.94 -36.78 -7.54
CA TYR A 134 -10.60 -36.62 -8.09
C TYR A 134 -10.19 -37.81 -8.97
N VAL A 135 -9.18 -37.58 -9.81
CA VAL A 135 -8.50 -38.60 -10.60
C VAL A 135 -7.05 -38.68 -10.16
N ALA A 136 -6.55 -39.89 -9.90
CA ALA A 136 -5.16 -40.12 -9.54
C ALA A 136 -4.32 -40.42 -10.79
N ASP A 137 -3.20 -39.72 -10.94
CA ASP A 137 -2.21 -39.95 -11.99
C ASP A 137 -1.36 -41.18 -11.63
N VAL A 138 -1.87 -42.36 -12.00
CA VAL A 138 -1.22 -43.66 -11.83
C VAL A 138 -0.82 -44.19 -13.21
N ALA A 139 0.48 -44.35 -13.43
CA ALA A 139 1.02 -44.79 -14.71
C ALA A 139 0.42 -46.15 -15.12
N GLY A 140 -0.21 -46.19 -16.29
CA GLY A 140 -0.80 -47.42 -16.86
C GLY A 140 -2.20 -47.77 -16.32
N ALA A 141 -2.79 -46.95 -15.44
CA ALA A 141 -4.17 -47.11 -15.01
C ALA A 141 -5.12 -46.23 -15.86
N ALA A 142 -6.37 -46.67 -16.01
CA ALA A 142 -7.42 -45.81 -16.56
C ALA A 142 -7.73 -44.66 -15.58
N ASP A 143 -8.18 -43.52 -16.10
CA ASP A 143 -8.64 -42.37 -15.30
C ASP A 143 -9.92 -42.76 -14.52
N GLU A 144 -9.76 -43.40 -13.37
CA GLU A 144 -10.83 -43.70 -12.43
C GLU A 144 -11.15 -42.45 -11.59
N VAL A 145 -12.45 -42.12 -11.48
CA VAL A 145 -12.92 -41.03 -10.64
C VAL A 145 -13.20 -41.58 -9.25
N LEU A 146 -12.41 -41.12 -8.28
CA LEU A 146 -12.51 -41.47 -6.87
C LEU A 146 -13.20 -40.34 -6.08
N GLY A 147 -13.81 -40.67 -4.94
CA GLY A 147 -14.50 -39.72 -4.07
C GLY A 147 -13.99 -39.75 -2.63
N VAL A 148 -13.94 -38.59 -1.97
CA VAL A 148 -13.68 -38.46 -0.52
C VAL A 148 -14.76 -37.61 0.12
N ASP A 149 -15.41 -38.15 1.14
CA ASP A 149 -16.41 -37.42 1.92
C ASP A 149 -15.77 -36.29 2.74
N THR A 150 -16.48 -35.17 2.84
CA THR A 150 -15.99 -33.99 3.53
C THR A 150 -17.10 -33.13 4.12
N ARG A 151 -16.80 -32.48 5.24
CA ARG A 151 -17.68 -31.49 5.87
C ARG A 151 -17.43 -30.07 5.37
N TYR A 152 -16.21 -29.79 4.92
CA TYR A 152 -15.75 -28.47 4.50
C TYR A 152 -14.67 -28.57 3.43
N VAL A 153 -14.63 -27.60 2.51
CA VAL A 153 -13.67 -27.54 1.41
C VAL A 153 -12.91 -26.21 1.40
N VAL A 154 -11.59 -26.25 1.22
CA VAL A 154 -10.78 -25.08 0.90
C VAL A 154 -10.28 -25.20 -0.53
N LEU A 155 -10.65 -24.25 -1.39
CA LEU A 155 -10.13 -24.12 -2.74
C LEU A 155 -8.88 -23.24 -2.72
N ALA A 156 -7.76 -23.85 -3.09
CA ALA A 156 -6.43 -23.27 -3.17
C ALA A 156 -5.74 -23.68 -4.49
N ASP A 157 -6.52 -23.90 -5.54
CA ASP A 157 -6.09 -24.53 -6.80
C ASP A 157 -5.39 -23.55 -7.78
N GLY A 158 -5.28 -22.28 -7.38
CA GLY A 158 -4.62 -21.22 -8.12
C GLY A 158 -5.59 -20.35 -8.91
N GLY A 159 -5.09 -19.66 -9.93
CA GLY A 159 -5.89 -18.73 -10.75
C GLY A 159 -6.70 -19.37 -11.87
N THR A 160 -7.34 -20.52 -11.65
CA THR A 160 -8.23 -21.13 -12.65
C THR A 160 -9.68 -21.14 -12.19
N ASP A 161 -10.61 -20.75 -13.06
CA ASP A 161 -12.02 -20.62 -12.67
C ASP A 161 -12.79 -21.95 -12.57
N LYS A 162 -12.22 -23.05 -13.09
CA LYS A 162 -12.94 -24.32 -13.22
C LYS A 162 -13.52 -24.85 -11.91
N LEU A 163 -12.69 -25.02 -10.87
CA LEU A 163 -13.15 -25.63 -9.61
C LEU A 163 -13.98 -24.66 -8.78
N ARG A 164 -13.64 -23.36 -8.78
CA ARG A 164 -14.45 -22.35 -8.08
C ARG A 164 -15.88 -22.27 -8.63
N LEU A 165 -16.05 -22.33 -9.95
CA LEU A 165 -17.38 -22.34 -10.58
C LEU A 165 -18.18 -23.59 -10.17
N LEU A 166 -17.56 -24.78 -10.19
CA LEU A 166 -18.20 -26.02 -9.75
C LEU A 166 -18.57 -26.00 -8.25
N ALA A 167 -17.77 -25.32 -7.43
CA ALA A 167 -18.06 -25.13 -6.02
C ALA A 167 -19.10 -24.03 -5.72
N GLY A 168 -19.59 -23.32 -6.74
CA GLY A 168 -20.66 -22.32 -6.60
C GLY A 168 -20.18 -20.88 -6.37
N PHE A 169 -18.90 -20.60 -6.62
CA PHE A 169 -18.37 -19.23 -6.63
C PHE A 169 -18.54 -18.61 -8.01
N ALA A 170 -18.67 -17.28 -8.07
CA ALA A 170 -18.68 -16.52 -9.34
C ALA A 170 -17.34 -16.70 -10.09
N PRO A 171 -17.19 -16.38 -11.39
CA PRO A 171 -15.87 -16.30 -12.05
C PRO A 171 -15.04 -15.11 -11.55
N HIS A 172 -13.75 -15.07 -11.86
CA HIS A 172 -12.94 -13.87 -11.61
C HIS A 172 -13.32 -12.77 -12.61
N ALA A 173 -13.33 -11.52 -12.13
CA ALA A 173 -13.57 -10.34 -12.94
C ALA A 173 -12.38 -10.06 -13.88
N PRO A 174 -12.56 -10.07 -15.22
CA PRO A 174 -11.49 -9.82 -16.18
C PRO A 174 -10.80 -8.45 -16.00
N GLU A 175 -11.54 -7.45 -15.55
CA GLU A 175 -11.08 -6.09 -15.26
C GLU A 175 -10.17 -5.97 -14.03
N THR A 176 -10.09 -7.02 -13.20
CA THR A 176 -9.22 -7.08 -12.02
C THR A 176 -8.12 -8.13 -12.15
N THR A 177 -7.93 -8.65 -13.37
CA THR A 177 -7.01 -9.74 -13.66
C THR A 177 -5.85 -9.26 -14.52
N GLY A 178 -4.66 -9.27 -13.96
CA GLY A 178 -3.41 -9.02 -14.67
C GLY A 178 -2.88 -10.26 -15.36
N GLN A 179 -1.80 -10.09 -16.11
CA GLN A 179 -1.08 -11.15 -16.78
C GLN A 179 0.41 -11.02 -16.52
N ALA A 180 1.07 -12.14 -16.27
CA ALA A 180 2.52 -12.19 -16.11
C ALA A 180 3.14 -13.34 -16.89
N LEU A 181 4.39 -13.15 -17.30
CA LEU A 181 5.23 -14.15 -17.93
C LEU A 181 6.65 -14.05 -17.36
N ARG A 182 7.26 -15.20 -17.09
CA ARG A 182 8.61 -15.26 -16.56
C ARG A 182 9.43 -16.38 -17.19
N GLY A 183 10.76 -16.21 -17.17
CA GLY A 183 11.75 -17.22 -17.50
C GLY A 183 12.86 -17.27 -16.45
N TYR A 184 13.55 -18.40 -16.39
CA TYR A 184 14.86 -18.46 -15.73
C TYR A 184 15.95 -18.21 -16.75
N TYR A 185 17.00 -17.52 -16.34
CA TYR A 185 18.13 -17.18 -17.18
C TYR A 185 19.44 -17.51 -16.46
N GLU A 186 20.44 -17.93 -17.22
CA GLU A 186 21.83 -18.10 -16.79
C GLU A 186 22.75 -17.14 -17.53
N ASN A 187 24.05 -17.16 -17.21
CA ASN A 187 25.05 -16.20 -17.69
C ASN A 187 24.68 -14.75 -17.36
N VAL A 188 23.94 -14.57 -16.26
CA VAL A 188 23.53 -13.27 -15.77
C VAL A 188 24.74 -12.61 -15.09
N PRO A 189 25.10 -11.37 -15.46
CA PRO A 189 26.18 -10.64 -14.80
C PRO A 189 25.88 -10.45 -13.30
N ALA A 190 26.89 -10.07 -12.54
CA ALA A 190 26.71 -9.79 -11.11
C ALA A 190 25.62 -8.72 -10.90
N LEU A 191 24.51 -9.14 -10.28
CA LEU A 191 23.39 -8.28 -9.91
C LEU A 191 23.54 -7.85 -8.44
N PRO A 192 23.02 -6.66 -8.08
CA PRO A 192 22.89 -6.28 -6.68
C PRO A 192 21.92 -7.21 -5.96
N ASP A 193 22.09 -7.33 -4.64
CA ASP A 193 21.20 -8.09 -3.77
C ASP A 193 19.92 -7.28 -3.49
N ALA A 194 19.12 -7.06 -4.54
CA ALA A 194 17.87 -6.33 -4.48
C ALA A 194 16.84 -6.92 -5.44
N PHE A 195 15.55 -6.74 -5.14
CA PHE A 195 14.48 -6.93 -6.12
C PHE A 195 14.56 -5.79 -7.14
N GLN A 196 15.01 -6.08 -8.37
CA GLN A 196 15.03 -5.05 -9.42
C GLN A 196 13.70 -5.00 -10.14
N LEU A 197 13.04 -3.84 -10.09
CA LEU A 197 11.81 -3.52 -10.80
C LEU A 197 12.14 -2.52 -11.91
N HIS A 198 11.74 -2.80 -13.13
CA HIS A 198 12.01 -2.00 -14.31
C HIS A 198 10.74 -1.37 -14.85
N LEU A 199 10.78 -0.05 -14.99
CA LEU A 199 9.63 0.79 -15.23
C LEU A 199 9.98 1.93 -16.19
N PRO A 200 9.02 2.50 -16.93
CA PRO A 200 7.73 1.91 -17.23
C PRO A 200 7.89 0.62 -18.05
N LEU A 201 6.93 -0.30 -17.97
CA LEU A 201 6.88 -1.41 -18.92
C LEU A 201 6.41 -0.89 -20.28
N MET A 202 7.24 -1.03 -21.29
CA MET A 202 6.88 -0.69 -22.67
C MET A 202 6.34 -1.93 -23.38
N ASP A 203 5.42 -1.74 -24.32
CA ASP A 203 4.99 -2.79 -25.23
C ASP A 203 6.17 -3.33 -26.08
N ALA A 204 5.91 -4.36 -26.89
CA ALA A 204 6.97 -5.04 -27.64
C ALA A 204 7.71 -4.07 -28.58
N ASP A 205 6.98 -3.18 -29.24
CA ASP A 205 7.52 -2.23 -30.22
C ASP A 205 8.12 -0.97 -29.56
N GLY A 206 7.95 -0.82 -28.24
CA GLY A 206 8.42 0.35 -27.50
C GLY A 206 7.60 1.61 -27.76
N ALA A 207 6.44 1.49 -28.40
CA ALA A 207 5.60 2.61 -28.81
C ALA A 207 4.67 3.09 -27.69
N ARG A 208 4.28 2.19 -26.77
CA ARG A 208 3.30 2.50 -25.72
C ARG A 208 3.72 1.96 -24.36
N THR A 209 3.47 2.76 -23.33
CA THR A 209 3.57 2.33 -21.93
C THR A 209 2.38 1.47 -21.52
N LEU A 210 2.69 0.34 -20.91
CA LEU A 210 1.73 -0.55 -20.29
C LEU A 210 1.72 -0.35 -18.76
N PRO A 211 0.54 -0.47 -18.12
CA PRO A 211 0.40 -0.44 -16.66
C PRO A 211 0.97 -1.72 -16.04
N GLY A 212 2.28 -1.75 -15.84
CA GLY A 212 3.02 -2.91 -15.40
C GLY A 212 4.51 -2.62 -15.27
N TYR A 213 5.27 -3.67 -14.94
CA TYR A 213 6.72 -3.60 -14.77
C TYR A 213 7.39 -4.87 -15.29
N GLY A 214 8.67 -4.73 -15.66
CA GLY A 214 9.58 -5.86 -15.77
C GLY A 214 10.30 -6.10 -14.45
N TRP A 215 10.77 -7.31 -14.19
CA TRP A 215 11.61 -7.60 -13.02
C TRP A 215 12.84 -8.42 -13.37
N VAL A 216 13.88 -8.27 -12.57
CA VAL A 216 15.11 -9.08 -12.60
C VAL A 216 15.45 -9.45 -11.16
N PHE A 217 15.11 -10.69 -10.75
CA PHE A 217 15.34 -11.16 -9.39
C PHE A 217 16.52 -12.13 -9.35
N PRO A 218 17.57 -11.82 -8.58
CA PRO A 218 18.82 -12.57 -8.64
C PRO A 218 18.68 -13.95 -7.97
N LEU A 219 19.29 -14.96 -8.58
CA LEU A 219 19.46 -16.30 -8.02
C LEU A 219 20.95 -16.59 -7.82
N ALA A 220 21.26 -17.70 -7.16
CA ALA A 220 22.64 -18.18 -7.02
C ALA A 220 23.20 -18.70 -8.36
N GLY A 221 24.52 -18.57 -8.52
CA GLY A 221 25.28 -19.15 -9.65
C GLY A 221 25.11 -18.39 -10.98
N GLY A 222 25.04 -17.06 -10.96
CA GLY A 222 24.90 -16.26 -12.19
C GLY A 222 23.56 -16.48 -12.90
N ARG A 223 22.50 -16.74 -12.12
CA ARG A 223 21.15 -16.96 -12.62
C ARG A 223 20.20 -15.86 -12.15
N ALA A 224 19.08 -15.70 -12.85
CA ALA A 224 17.99 -14.82 -12.42
C ALA A 224 16.63 -15.34 -12.88
N ASN A 225 15.60 -14.98 -12.13
CA ASN A 225 14.21 -15.01 -12.60
C ASN A 225 13.90 -13.65 -13.22
N ILE A 226 13.58 -13.63 -14.52
CA ILE A 226 13.31 -12.39 -15.27
C ILE A 226 11.94 -12.52 -15.92
N GLY A 227 11.11 -11.48 -15.78
CA GLY A 227 9.76 -11.50 -16.30
C GLY A 227 9.14 -10.13 -16.49
N VAL A 228 7.92 -10.14 -17.03
CA VAL A 228 7.07 -8.98 -17.21
C VAL A 228 5.67 -9.27 -16.68
N GLY A 229 5.05 -8.26 -16.07
CA GLY A 229 3.70 -8.33 -15.54
C GLY A 229 2.97 -7.02 -15.81
N TYR A 230 1.73 -7.12 -16.26
CA TYR A 230 0.90 -5.94 -16.51
C TYR A 230 -0.58 -6.23 -16.24
N PHE A 231 -1.33 -5.16 -16.07
CA PHE A 231 -2.77 -5.23 -15.84
C PHE A 231 -3.54 -4.53 -16.96
N PRO A 232 -4.33 -5.24 -17.78
CA PRO A 232 -5.06 -4.62 -18.87
C PRO A 232 -5.97 -3.47 -18.40
N VAL A 233 -5.77 -2.27 -18.95
CA VAL A 233 -6.60 -1.08 -18.65
C VAL A 233 -7.55 -0.79 -19.80
N GLN A 234 -7.18 -1.17 -21.02
CA GLN A 234 -8.02 -1.07 -22.21
C GLN A 234 -8.29 -2.45 -22.79
N SER A 235 -9.37 -2.60 -23.57
CA SER A 235 -9.69 -3.87 -24.22
C SER A 235 -8.54 -4.38 -25.10
N ALA A 236 -7.88 -3.48 -25.83
CA ALA A 236 -6.72 -3.79 -26.67
C ALA A 236 -5.53 -4.35 -25.87
N ASP A 237 -5.38 -4.00 -24.59
CA ASP A 237 -4.30 -4.51 -23.76
C ASP A 237 -4.45 -6.01 -23.46
N ARG A 238 -5.66 -6.57 -23.60
CA ARG A 238 -5.91 -7.99 -23.35
C ARG A 238 -5.34 -8.91 -24.43
N GLU A 239 -5.08 -8.37 -25.62
CA GLU A 239 -4.58 -9.11 -26.78
C GLU A 239 -3.05 -9.08 -26.89
N ILE A 240 -2.36 -8.44 -25.94
CA ILE A 240 -0.90 -8.33 -25.96
C ILE A 240 -0.27 -9.72 -25.83
N ASN A 241 0.60 -10.04 -26.79
CA ASN A 241 1.37 -11.27 -26.75
C ASN A 241 2.49 -11.18 -25.70
N LEU A 242 2.29 -11.84 -24.56
CA LEU A 242 3.24 -11.87 -23.44
C LEU A 242 4.67 -12.30 -23.85
N ARG A 243 4.81 -13.23 -24.81
CA ARG A 243 6.14 -13.68 -25.25
C ARG A 243 6.88 -12.60 -26.02
N ARG A 244 6.18 -11.85 -26.88
CA ARG A 244 6.76 -10.68 -27.56
C ARG A 244 7.08 -9.57 -26.57
N LEU A 245 6.21 -9.34 -25.58
CA LEU A 245 6.45 -8.36 -24.52
C LEU A 245 7.72 -8.70 -23.72
N GLN A 246 7.88 -9.96 -23.33
CA GLN A 246 9.08 -10.46 -22.65
C GLN A 246 10.33 -10.26 -23.53
N ALA A 247 10.27 -10.64 -24.81
CA ALA A 247 11.40 -10.48 -25.73
C ALA A 247 11.83 -9.02 -25.86
N GLY A 248 10.88 -8.10 -26.10
CA GLY A 248 11.16 -6.67 -26.17
C GLY A 248 11.71 -6.10 -24.86
N PHE A 249 11.28 -6.62 -23.70
CA PHE A 249 11.86 -6.25 -22.41
C PHE A 249 13.32 -6.68 -22.29
N LEU A 250 13.67 -7.91 -22.67
CA LEU A 250 15.05 -8.41 -22.64
C LEU A 250 15.96 -7.62 -23.60
N GLU A 251 15.47 -7.26 -24.79
CA GLU A 251 16.21 -6.43 -25.75
C GLU A 251 16.53 -5.05 -25.17
N ARG A 252 15.55 -4.40 -24.52
CA ARG A 252 15.76 -3.12 -23.84
C ARG A 252 16.72 -3.24 -22.66
N LEU A 253 16.63 -4.34 -21.90
CA LEU A 253 17.53 -4.64 -20.80
C LEU A 253 18.98 -4.79 -21.29
N ALA A 254 19.19 -5.50 -22.41
CA ALA A 254 20.50 -5.64 -23.05
C ALA A 254 21.03 -4.32 -23.63
N ARG A 255 20.15 -3.46 -24.16
CA ARG A 255 20.54 -2.13 -24.63
C ARG A 255 20.97 -1.21 -23.49
N ALA A 256 20.27 -1.29 -22.36
CA ALA A 256 20.58 -0.50 -21.17
C ALA A 256 21.86 -0.99 -20.47
N GLU A 257 22.05 -2.31 -20.42
CA GLU A 257 23.21 -2.95 -19.79
C GLU A 257 23.77 -3.99 -20.76
N PRO A 258 24.80 -3.66 -21.57
CA PRO A 258 25.33 -4.55 -22.61
C PRO A 258 25.73 -5.95 -22.12
N ARG A 259 26.12 -6.09 -20.85
CA ARG A 259 26.43 -7.39 -20.23
C ARG A 259 25.22 -8.33 -20.15
N MET A 260 23.99 -7.79 -20.15
CA MET A 260 22.76 -8.57 -20.18
C MET A 260 22.49 -9.21 -21.55
N ALA A 261 23.22 -8.85 -22.61
CA ALA A 261 23.09 -9.50 -23.92
C ALA A 261 23.57 -10.96 -23.91
N ALA A 262 24.39 -11.37 -22.95
CA ALA A 262 24.95 -12.72 -22.84
C ALA A 262 24.04 -13.73 -22.12
N ILE A 263 22.89 -13.29 -21.57
CA ILE A 263 22.01 -14.16 -20.80
C ILE A 263 21.35 -15.22 -21.69
N ARG A 264 21.14 -16.42 -21.14
CA ARG A 264 20.48 -17.52 -21.86
C ARG A 264 19.27 -18.03 -21.09
N GLN A 265 18.13 -18.18 -21.76
CA GLN A 265 16.95 -18.76 -21.14
C GLN A 265 17.19 -20.24 -20.80
N VAL A 266 16.81 -20.63 -19.58
CA VAL A 266 16.81 -22.00 -19.08
C VAL A 266 15.37 -22.45 -18.87
N GLY A 267 15.03 -23.60 -19.42
CA GLY A 267 13.67 -24.15 -19.35
C GLY A 267 12.65 -23.33 -20.15
N ARG A 268 11.38 -23.46 -19.77
CA ARG A 268 10.26 -22.84 -20.48
C ARG A 268 9.86 -21.50 -19.87
N LEU A 269 9.32 -20.61 -20.70
CA LEU A 269 8.57 -19.46 -20.21
C LEU A 269 7.24 -19.94 -19.61
N ILE A 270 6.91 -19.47 -18.42
CA ILE A 270 5.67 -19.79 -17.72
C ILE A 270 4.94 -18.50 -17.38
N GLY A 271 3.70 -18.41 -17.83
CA GLY A 271 2.81 -17.29 -17.54
C GLY A 271 1.55 -17.73 -16.81
N GLY A 272 0.83 -16.76 -16.27
CA GLY A 272 -0.43 -16.98 -15.58
C GLY A 272 -1.16 -15.69 -15.26
N PRO A 273 -2.46 -15.79 -14.92
CA PRO A 273 -3.25 -14.65 -14.49
C PRO A 273 -2.85 -14.18 -13.10
N LEU A 274 -3.02 -12.88 -12.85
CA LEU A 274 -2.82 -12.21 -11.57
C LEU A 274 -4.16 -11.65 -11.08
N HIS A 275 -4.95 -12.47 -10.38
CA HIS A 275 -6.26 -12.04 -9.90
C HIS A 275 -6.13 -11.14 -8.68
N SER A 276 -6.52 -9.88 -8.81
CA SER A 276 -6.41 -8.84 -7.77
C SER A 276 -7.77 -8.29 -7.33
N GLY A 277 -8.85 -8.99 -7.68
CA GLY A 277 -10.24 -8.57 -7.48
C GLY A 277 -10.93 -9.17 -6.26
N MET A 278 -10.20 -9.47 -5.18
CA MET A 278 -10.78 -10.07 -3.98
C MET A 278 -12.04 -9.32 -3.51
N ASP A 279 -13.12 -10.08 -3.36
CA ASP A 279 -14.41 -9.64 -2.80
C ASP A 279 -14.64 -10.41 -1.48
N PRO A 280 -14.56 -9.72 -0.33
CA PRO A 280 -14.75 -10.33 0.99
C PRO A 280 -16.06 -11.11 1.11
N GLN A 281 -17.13 -10.64 0.48
CA GLN A 281 -18.46 -11.23 0.57
C GLN A 281 -18.58 -12.52 -0.24
N ARG A 282 -17.63 -12.78 -1.15
CA ARG A 282 -17.62 -13.93 -2.07
C ARG A 282 -16.46 -14.89 -1.78
N CYS A 283 -15.78 -14.73 -0.64
CA CYS A 283 -14.68 -15.60 -0.24
C CYS A 283 -15.14 -16.90 0.45
N ALA A 284 -16.43 -17.00 0.78
CA ALA A 284 -17.10 -18.16 1.35
C ALA A 284 -18.41 -18.44 0.62
N ALA A 285 -18.75 -19.72 0.40
CA ALA A 285 -20.02 -20.15 -0.17
C ALA A 285 -20.42 -21.51 0.42
N GLY A 286 -21.57 -21.56 1.10
CA GLY A 286 -22.01 -22.77 1.81
C GLY A 286 -20.95 -23.22 2.82
N ASN A 287 -20.41 -24.42 2.61
CA ASN A 287 -19.34 -25.01 3.41
C ASN A 287 -17.95 -24.98 2.73
N ALA A 288 -17.74 -24.07 1.78
CA ALA A 288 -16.48 -23.91 1.07
C ALA A 288 -15.87 -22.52 1.24
N LEU A 289 -14.54 -22.44 1.19
CA LEU A 289 -13.75 -21.20 1.18
C LEU A 289 -12.81 -21.17 -0.04
N VAL A 290 -12.46 -19.97 -0.52
CA VAL A 290 -11.38 -19.76 -1.49
C VAL A 290 -10.18 -19.05 -0.85
N THR A 291 -8.95 -19.40 -1.22
CA THR A 291 -7.71 -18.82 -0.66
C THR A 291 -6.66 -18.51 -1.73
N GLY A 292 -5.73 -17.59 -1.45
CA GLY A 292 -4.68 -17.18 -2.39
C GLY A 292 -5.22 -16.69 -3.74
N ASP A 293 -4.57 -17.06 -4.84
CA ASP A 293 -4.99 -16.69 -6.20
C ASP A 293 -6.47 -17.04 -6.48
N ALA A 294 -7.00 -18.13 -5.91
CA ALA A 294 -8.38 -18.55 -6.12
C ALA A 294 -9.41 -17.57 -5.51
N ALA A 295 -8.98 -16.79 -4.52
CA ALA A 295 -9.76 -15.72 -3.89
C ALA A 295 -9.49 -14.33 -4.51
N GLY A 296 -8.63 -14.23 -5.53
CA GLY A 296 -8.24 -12.94 -6.09
C GLY A 296 -7.32 -12.12 -5.19
N LEU A 297 -6.47 -12.79 -4.38
CA LEU A 297 -5.60 -12.17 -3.39
C LEU A 297 -4.18 -11.82 -3.92
N VAL A 298 -3.98 -11.71 -5.23
CA VAL A 298 -2.72 -11.15 -5.75
C VAL A 298 -2.72 -9.65 -5.51
N ASP A 299 -1.64 -9.11 -4.96
CA ASP A 299 -1.54 -7.67 -4.74
C ASP A 299 -1.67 -6.91 -6.07
N PRO A 300 -2.65 -6.01 -6.20
CA PRO A 300 -2.78 -5.18 -7.39
C PRO A 300 -1.53 -4.34 -7.71
N PHE A 301 -0.70 -3.97 -6.73
CA PHE A 301 0.44 -3.07 -6.96
C PHE A 301 1.75 -3.79 -7.29
N THR A 302 2.13 -4.70 -6.42
CA THR A 302 3.43 -5.38 -6.51
C THR A 302 3.35 -6.70 -7.27
N GLY A 303 2.15 -7.16 -7.64
CA GLY A 303 1.94 -8.51 -8.19
C GLY A 303 2.32 -9.63 -7.22
N GLU A 304 2.66 -9.33 -5.96
CA GLU A 304 3.01 -10.31 -4.93
C GLU A 304 1.76 -11.08 -4.50
N GLY A 305 1.84 -12.41 -4.46
CA GLY A 305 0.74 -13.26 -4.00
C GLY A 305 1.13 -14.27 -2.92
N ILE A 306 2.41 -14.46 -2.61
CA ILE A 306 2.84 -15.52 -1.69
C ILE A 306 2.47 -15.18 -0.24
N HIS A 307 2.74 -13.94 0.20
CA HIS A 307 2.36 -13.52 1.55
C HIS A 307 0.87 -13.65 1.79
N THR A 308 0.06 -13.08 0.89
CA THR A 308 -1.41 -13.12 0.98
C THR A 308 -1.96 -14.54 0.82
N ALA A 309 -1.33 -15.40 0.01
CA ALA A 309 -1.67 -16.82 -0.06
C ALA A 309 -1.44 -17.52 1.29
N LEU A 310 -0.24 -17.42 1.87
CA LEU A 310 0.08 -18.02 3.17
C LEU A 310 -0.85 -17.50 4.27
N ALA A 311 -1.04 -16.18 4.33
CA ALA A 311 -1.86 -15.52 5.34
C ALA A 311 -3.35 -15.89 5.21
N SER A 312 -3.90 -15.94 3.99
CA SER A 312 -5.29 -16.35 3.78
C SER A 312 -5.53 -17.81 4.12
N GLY A 313 -4.56 -18.70 3.86
CA GLY A 313 -4.60 -20.08 4.32
C GLY A 313 -4.72 -20.19 5.85
N ARG A 314 -3.94 -19.41 6.58
CA ARG A 314 -4.02 -19.31 8.05
C ARG A 314 -5.38 -18.77 8.53
N CYS A 315 -5.89 -17.69 7.92
CA CYS A 315 -7.20 -17.13 8.26
C CYS A 315 -8.33 -18.13 8.01
N ALA A 316 -8.28 -18.85 6.88
CA ALA A 316 -9.26 -19.89 6.56
C ALA A 316 -9.25 -21.00 7.62
N ALA A 317 -8.06 -21.45 8.05
CA ALA A 317 -7.92 -22.44 9.12
C ALA A 317 -8.57 -21.96 10.43
N GLN A 318 -8.34 -20.71 10.85
CA GLN A 318 -8.92 -20.15 12.09
C GLN A 318 -10.45 -20.15 12.09
N VAL A 319 -11.06 -19.78 10.95
CA VAL A 319 -12.52 -19.77 10.81
C VAL A 319 -13.07 -21.19 10.74
N LEU A 320 -12.39 -22.09 10.02
CA LEU A 320 -12.78 -23.49 9.90
C LEU A 320 -12.76 -24.22 11.24
N VAL A 321 -11.75 -23.99 12.10
CA VAL A 321 -11.70 -24.58 13.44
C VAL A 321 -12.97 -24.21 14.23
N ARG A 322 -13.39 -22.94 14.18
CA ARG A 322 -14.62 -22.49 14.85
C ARG A 322 -15.87 -23.11 14.25
N ALA A 323 -15.98 -23.12 12.91
CA ALA A 323 -17.09 -23.73 12.19
C ALA A 323 -17.20 -25.25 12.43
N LEU A 324 -16.07 -25.94 12.62
CA LEU A 324 -16.04 -27.37 12.92
C LEU A 324 -16.47 -27.67 14.37
N CYS A 325 -15.99 -26.89 15.34
CA CYS A 325 -16.37 -27.03 16.74
C CYS A 325 -17.85 -26.74 16.96
N ALA A 326 -18.41 -25.74 16.28
CA ALA A 326 -19.82 -25.36 16.38
C ALA A 326 -20.75 -26.16 15.44
N ASP A 327 -20.18 -26.92 14.50
CA ASP A 327 -20.90 -27.51 13.35
C ASP A 327 -21.77 -26.50 12.58
N ASP A 328 -21.27 -25.27 12.43
CA ASP A 328 -22.00 -24.16 11.80
C ASP A 328 -21.21 -23.57 10.62
N PRO A 329 -21.60 -23.89 9.37
CA PRO A 329 -21.02 -23.29 8.18
C PRO A 329 -21.24 -21.78 8.05
N ALA A 330 -22.23 -21.18 8.71
CA ALA A 330 -22.48 -19.74 8.64
C ALA A 330 -21.30 -18.92 9.19
N LEU A 331 -20.51 -19.50 10.10
CA LEU A 331 -19.29 -18.90 10.63
C LEU A 331 -18.23 -18.65 9.55
N LEU A 332 -18.29 -19.35 8.41
CA LEU A 332 -17.39 -19.11 7.28
C LEU A 332 -17.46 -17.68 6.74
N ALA A 333 -18.58 -16.97 6.94
CA ALA A 333 -18.71 -15.56 6.57
C ALA A 333 -17.72 -14.65 7.33
N GLU A 334 -17.19 -15.07 8.47
CA GLU A 334 -16.16 -14.33 9.21
C GLU A 334 -14.84 -14.26 8.44
N TYR A 335 -14.53 -15.25 7.60
CA TYR A 335 -13.32 -15.26 6.78
C TYR A 335 -13.25 -14.03 5.87
N GLY A 336 -14.36 -13.70 5.21
CA GLY A 336 -14.48 -12.48 4.40
C GLY A 336 -14.16 -11.22 5.22
N ARG A 337 -14.77 -11.08 6.40
CA ARG A 337 -14.52 -9.94 7.30
C ARG A 337 -13.07 -9.83 7.75
N MET A 338 -12.41 -10.96 8.02
CA MET A 338 -10.99 -10.98 8.38
C MET A 338 -10.10 -10.52 7.21
N LEU A 339 -10.40 -10.97 5.99
CA LEU A 339 -9.69 -10.50 4.80
C LEU A 339 -9.95 -9.02 4.53
N GLU A 340 -11.18 -8.54 4.74
CA GLU A 340 -11.51 -7.12 4.58
C GLU A 340 -10.79 -6.25 5.61
N ALA A 341 -10.76 -6.66 6.88
CA ALA A 341 -10.04 -5.94 7.93
C ALA A 341 -8.54 -5.85 7.64
N ARG A 342 -7.95 -6.90 7.05
CA ARG A 342 -6.50 -6.97 6.80
C ARG A 342 -6.08 -6.36 5.47
N TYR A 343 -6.90 -6.52 4.43
CA TYR A 343 -6.54 -6.22 3.05
C TYR A 343 -7.55 -5.34 2.31
N GLY A 344 -8.64 -4.93 2.96
CA GLY A 344 -9.73 -4.18 2.37
C GLY A 344 -9.26 -2.97 1.57
N ASP A 345 -8.43 -2.11 2.16
CA ASP A 345 -7.94 -0.90 1.50
C ASP A 345 -7.04 -1.19 0.28
N ARG A 346 -6.26 -2.28 0.33
CA ARG A 346 -5.36 -2.70 -0.76
C ARG A 346 -6.15 -3.20 -1.97
N PHE A 347 -7.17 -4.02 -1.73
CA PHE A 347 -7.98 -4.65 -2.78
C PHE A 347 -9.20 -3.83 -3.20
N GLN A 348 -9.63 -2.83 -2.40
CA GLN A 348 -10.64 -1.84 -2.82
C GLN A 348 -10.21 -1.08 -4.07
N LEU A 349 -8.92 -0.72 -4.17
CA LEU A 349 -8.39 -0.11 -5.39
C LEU A 349 -8.29 -1.12 -6.53
N GLY A 350 -7.94 -2.38 -6.22
CA GLY A 350 -8.05 -3.54 -7.10
C GLY A 350 -9.45 -3.77 -7.68
N ARG A 351 -10.51 -3.29 -7.02
CA ARG A 351 -11.90 -3.29 -7.53
C ARG A 351 -12.26 -2.04 -8.33
N ARG A 352 -11.59 -0.90 -8.09
CA ARG A 352 -11.77 0.40 -8.81
C ARG A 352 -10.70 0.61 -9.89
N PHE A 353 -10.19 -0.50 -10.42
CA PHE A 353 -8.81 -0.70 -10.83
C PHE A 353 -8.36 0.10 -12.05
N VAL A 354 -9.16 0.13 -13.10
CA VAL A 354 -8.69 0.54 -14.43
C VAL A 354 -8.24 2.00 -14.48
N ARG A 355 -8.94 2.91 -13.80
CA ARG A 355 -8.61 4.35 -13.83
C ARG A 355 -7.53 4.74 -12.82
N SER A 356 -7.55 4.09 -11.65
CA SER A 356 -6.61 4.39 -10.56
C SER A 356 -5.23 3.79 -10.82
N TYR A 357 -5.17 2.58 -11.38
CA TYR A 357 -3.92 1.88 -11.63
C TYR A 357 -3.08 2.55 -12.73
N ALA A 358 -3.70 2.93 -13.85
CA ALA A 358 -3.03 3.74 -14.88
C ALA A 358 -2.58 5.10 -14.37
N PHE A 359 -3.40 5.74 -13.52
CA PHE A 359 -3.08 7.02 -12.90
C PHE A 359 -1.86 6.91 -11.97
N MET A 360 -1.78 5.88 -11.14
CA MET A 360 -0.64 5.63 -10.25
C MET A 360 0.66 5.32 -11.00
N TRP A 361 0.59 4.51 -12.06
CA TRP A 361 1.77 4.24 -12.86
C TRP A 361 2.27 5.47 -13.59
N ARG A 362 1.35 6.30 -14.12
CA ARG A 362 1.70 7.62 -14.63
C ARG A 362 2.30 8.49 -13.53
N LEU A 363 1.76 8.48 -12.32
CA LEU A 363 2.32 9.22 -11.19
C LEU A 363 3.77 8.79 -10.91
N LEU A 364 4.03 7.50 -10.73
CA LEU A 364 5.37 6.95 -10.53
C LEU A 364 6.31 7.38 -11.66
N GLN A 365 5.89 7.19 -12.92
CA GLN A 365 6.65 7.63 -14.09
C GLN A 365 6.99 9.13 -14.00
N THR A 366 6.05 9.99 -13.63
CA THR A 366 6.27 11.44 -13.58
C THR A 366 7.07 11.92 -12.38
N THR A 367 7.04 11.17 -11.27
CA THR A 367 7.90 11.46 -10.12
C THR A 367 9.35 11.05 -10.37
N THR A 368 9.61 10.12 -11.30
CA THR A 368 10.95 9.67 -11.68
C THR A 368 11.89 10.83 -11.93
N ASP A 369 11.55 11.69 -12.89
CA ASP A 369 12.40 12.77 -13.38
C ASP A 369 12.43 13.99 -12.43
N GLN A 370 11.84 13.84 -11.23
CA GLN A 370 11.67 14.89 -10.24
C GLN A 370 12.25 14.47 -8.88
N HIS A 371 13.26 15.21 -8.43
CA HIS A 371 13.76 15.14 -7.06
C HIS A 371 13.10 16.24 -6.22
N SER A 372 12.03 15.87 -5.52
CA SER A 372 11.36 16.73 -4.54
C SER A 372 10.86 15.88 -3.37
N ALA A 373 10.73 16.50 -2.19
CA ALA A 373 10.17 15.86 -1.00
C ALA A 373 8.80 15.22 -1.28
N LEU A 374 8.00 15.86 -2.14
CA LEU A 374 6.71 15.34 -2.59
C LEU A 374 6.87 14.10 -3.48
N ALA A 375 7.79 14.12 -4.45
CA ALA A 375 8.04 12.98 -5.34
C ALA A 375 8.61 11.76 -4.58
N ASP A 376 9.52 12.00 -3.62
CA ASP A 376 10.06 10.96 -2.73
C ASP A 376 8.98 10.34 -1.85
N THR A 377 8.11 11.18 -1.26
CA THR A 377 7.02 10.70 -0.43
C THR A 377 5.95 9.96 -1.24
N MET A 378 5.61 10.44 -2.43
CA MET A 378 4.72 9.73 -3.35
C MET A 378 5.26 8.34 -3.67
N ARG A 379 6.54 8.22 -4.04
CA ARG A 379 7.20 6.93 -4.26
C ARG A 379 7.09 6.03 -3.03
N HIS A 380 7.49 6.54 -1.86
CA HIS A 380 7.46 5.76 -0.63
C HIS A 380 6.03 5.30 -0.26
N GLY A 381 5.04 6.17 -0.40
CA GLY A 381 3.64 5.86 -0.13
C GLY A 381 3.03 4.87 -1.10
N LEU A 382 3.45 4.91 -2.37
CA LEU A 382 3.03 3.94 -3.37
C LEU A 382 3.63 2.55 -3.09
N PHE A 383 4.90 2.47 -2.65
CA PHE A 383 5.55 1.19 -2.34
C PHE A 383 5.19 0.60 -0.98
N SER A 384 4.81 1.44 -0.01
CA SER A 384 4.36 1.00 1.32
C SER A 384 2.85 0.82 1.42
N TYR A 385 2.10 1.12 0.36
CA TYR A 385 0.63 1.03 0.38
C TYR A 385 0.14 -0.41 0.60
N GLY A 386 -0.66 -0.63 1.65
CA GLY A 386 -1.26 -1.94 1.93
C GLY A 386 -0.36 -2.90 2.71
N ASP A 387 0.78 -2.44 3.21
CA ASP A 387 1.52 -3.08 4.29
C ASP A 387 0.93 -2.59 5.63
N PRO A 388 0.30 -3.48 6.45
CA PRO A 388 -0.18 -3.16 7.78
C PRO A 388 0.96 -2.95 8.80
N ASP A 389 2.15 -3.48 8.52
CA ASP A 389 3.34 -3.45 9.37
C ASP A 389 4.35 -2.37 8.93
N ALA A 390 4.22 -1.82 7.72
CA ALA A 390 4.95 -0.62 7.32
C ALA A 390 4.60 0.48 8.31
N ALA A 391 5.60 0.84 9.12
CA ALA A 391 5.43 1.51 10.40
C ALA A 391 4.24 2.47 10.38
N PRO A 392 3.24 2.27 11.27
CA PRO A 392 2.38 3.40 11.59
C PRO A 392 3.33 4.51 12.04
N ASP A 393 3.10 5.69 11.47
CA ASP A 393 3.53 6.99 11.95
C ASP A 393 4.35 6.98 13.24
N ALA A 394 5.55 7.58 13.21
CA ALA A 394 6.35 7.76 14.41
C ALA A 394 5.47 8.32 15.55
N PRO A 395 5.36 7.63 16.69
CA PRO A 395 4.45 8.05 17.75
C PRO A 395 4.83 9.44 18.22
N ALA A 396 3.83 10.32 18.37
CA ALA A 396 4.04 11.64 18.93
C ALA A 396 4.72 11.50 20.30
N ARG A 397 5.88 12.15 20.48
CA ARG A 397 6.62 12.17 21.74
C ARG A 397 6.43 13.51 22.44
N GLY A 398 6.46 13.49 23.77
CA GLY A 398 6.37 14.70 24.59
C GLY A 398 4.99 14.94 25.22
N PRO A 399 4.81 16.08 25.92
CA PRO A 399 3.68 16.33 26.83
C PRO A 399 2.31 16.45 26.15
N HIS A 400 2.22 16.37 24.81
CA HIS A 400 1.00 16.56 24.02
C HIS A 400 0.61 15.32 23.19
N ALA A 401 1.30 14.20 23.37
CA ALA A 401 1.15 12.99 22.56
C ALA A 401 -0.30 12.49 22.43
N ALA A 402 -1.07 12.48 23.52
CA ALA A 402 -2.45 11.98 23.53
C ALA A 402 -3.40 12.85 22.68
N TYR A 403 -3.27 14.17 22.76
CA TYR A 403 -4.07 15.11 21.97
C TYR A 403 -3.73 15.02 20.48
N LEU A 404 -2.44 14.87 20.15
CA LEU A 404 -1.97 14.73 18.78
C LEU A 404 -2.49 13.44 18.13
N ALA A 405 -2.50 12.35 18.90
CA ALA A 405 -3.13 11.12 18.48
C ALA A 405 -4.63 11.30 18.20
N ALA A 406 -5.34 12.09 19.02
CA ALA A 406 -6.76 12.37 18.82
C ALA A 406 -7.04 13.20 17.55
N VAL A 407 -6.27 14.28 17.31
CA VAL A 407 -6.40 15.09 16.08
C VAL A 407 -6.09 14.27 14.84
N ARG A 408 -5.02 13.47 14.88
CA ARG A 408 -4.65 12.58 13.77
C ARG A 408 -5.73 11.53 13.51
N GLY A 409 -6.29 10.92 14.56
CA GLY A 409 -7.47 10.06 14.45
C GLY A 409 -8.66 10.79 13.80
N GLY A 410 -8.88 12.05 14.18
CA GLY A 410 -9.86 12.93 13.53
C GLY A 410 -9.59 13.17 12.05
N MET A 411 -8.33 13.40 11.65
CA MET A 411 -7.93 13.57 10.24
C MET A 411 -8.25 12.33 9.41
N HIS A 412 -7.95 11.13 9.93
CA HIS A 412 -8.32 9.87 9.28
C HIS A 412 -9.84 9.73 9.11
N THR A 413 -10.61 10.08 10.14
CA THR A 413 -12.08 10.06 10.11
C THR A 413 -12.63 11.03 9.07
N VAL A 414 -12.13 12.28 9.03
CA VAL A 414 -12.59 13.34 8.12
C VAL A 414 -12.21 13.05 6.67
N ALA A 415 -10.97 12.62 6.41
CA ALA A 415 -10.53 12.23 5.07
C ALA A 415 -11.42 11.08 4.55
N GLY A 416 -11.77 10.14 5.42
CA GLY A 416 -12.67 9.03 5.11
C GLY A 416 -12.00 7.94 4.24
N ARG A 417 -12.75 6.87 3.96
CA ARG A 417 -12.23 5.67 3.26
C ARG A 417 -12.45 5.66 1.75
N ASP A 418 -12.93 6.76 1.17
CA ASP A 418 -13.27 6.76 -0.26
C ASP A 418 -12.04 6.73 -1.17
N PHE A 419 -10.90 7.27 -0.71
CA PHE A 419 -9.63 7.29 -1.45
C PHE A 419 -8.44 6.95 -0.53
N PRO A 420 -8.31 5.68 -0.10
CA PRO A 420 -7.33 5.26 0.90
C PRO A 420 -5.88 5.50 0.47
N LEU A 421 -5.57 5.34 -0.81
CA LEU A 421 -4.24 5.61 -1.36
C LEU A 421 -3.85 7.09 -1.29
N LEU A 422 -4.74 7.99 -1.74
CA LEU A 422 -4.47 9.44 -1.71
C LEU A 422 -4.25 9.90 -0.27
N THR A 423 -5.10 9.39 0.63
CA THR A 423 -5.07 9.69 2.06
C THR A 423 -3.78 9.19 2.72
N ARG A 424 -3.32 7.96 2.41
CA ARG A 424 -2.06 7.42 2.94
C ARG A 424 -0.84 8.21 2.45
N ILE A 425 -0.78 8.52 1.15
CA ILE A 425 0.33 9.31 0.59
C ILE A 425 0.36 10.71 1.22
N ALA A 426 -0.80 11.34 1.39
CA ALA A 426 -0.90 12.63 2.05
C ALA A 426 -0.39 12.58 3.50
N PHE A 427 -0.81 11.60 4.30
CA PHE A 427 -0.36 11.50 5.69
C PHE A 427 1.12 11.11 5.85
N GLN A 428 1.70 10.38 4.89
CA GLN A 428 3.14 10.20 4.89
C GLN A 428 3.90 11.49 4.56
N PHE A 429 3.34 12.31 3.66
CA PHE A 429 3.91 13.62 3.34
C PHE A 429 3.88 14.57 4.54
N GLU A 430 2.86 14.46 5.40
CA GLU A 430 2.80 15.15 6.71
C GLU A 430 4.09 14.91 7.53
N ASN A 431 4.49 13.65 7.68
CA ASN A 431 5.66 13.27 8.49
C ASN A 431 6.99 13.79 7.90
N HIS A 432 7.06 14.00 6.59
CA HIS A 432 8.31 14.35 5.90
C HIS A 432 8.49 15.85 5.67
N ALA A 433 7.44 16.55 5.24
CA ALA A 433 7.61 17.90 4.67
C ALA A 433 7.38 19.04 5.66
N LEU A 434 6.63 18.82 6.73
CA LEU A 434 6.03 19.93 7.48
C LEU A 434 6.30 19.86 8.99
N GLY A 435 7.18 18.94 9.41
CA GLY A 435 7.28 18.56 10.81
C GLY A 435 5.90 18.17 11.34
N THR A 436 5.76 18.11 12.65
CA THR A 436 4.46 17.97 13.29
C THR A 436 3.59 19.21 13.01
N LEU A 437 2.94 19.23 11.86
CA LEU A 437 2.02 20.26 11.40
C LEU A 437 1.06 20.63 12.53
N ARG A 438 1.31 21.83 13.07
CA ARG A 438 0.38 22.63 13.85
C ARG A 438 -0.27 21.93 15.06
N GLN A 439 0.51 21.10 15.75
CA GLN A 439 0.28 20.61 17.12
C GLN A 439 -0.30 21.64 18.11
N SER A 440 -0.09 22.91 17.81
CA SER A 440 -0.43 24.04 18.62
C SER A 440 -1.91 24.46 18.50
N LEU A 441 -2.65 24.15 17.42
CA LEU A 441 -3.92 24.82 17.12
C LEU A 441 -5.07 24.60 18.12
N ALA A 442 -5.55 23.37 18.36
CA ALA A 442 -6.48 23.13 19.47
C ALA A 442 -5.83 22.78 20.80
N TYR A 443 -4.51 22.57 20.83
CA TYR A 443 -3.79 22.70 22.10
C TYR A 443 -3.93 24.14 22.65
N TRP A 444 -3.87 25.16 21.79
CA TRP A 444 -4.04 26.56 22.18
C TRP A 444 -5.49 26.86 22.58
N SER A 445 -6.50 26.40 21.83
CA SER A 445 -7.90 26.58 22.24
C SER A 445 -8.20 25.89 23.59
N TYR A 446 -7.70 24.65 23.79
CA TYR A 446 -7.76 23.90 25.05
C TYR A 446 -7.22 24.69 26.25
N ARG A 447 -6.05 25.33 26.11
CA ARG A 447 -5.37 26.01 27.23
C ARG A 447 -5.89 27.41 27.53
N ILE A 448 -6.46 28.08 26.53
CA ILE A 448 -7.05 29.40 26.71
C ILE A 448 -8.44 29.27 27.33
N GLY A 449 -9.20 28.21 26.98
CA GLY A 449 -10.51 27.90 27.56
C GLY A 449 -10.51 27.00 28.81
N GLY A 450 -9.41 26.28 29.09
CA GLY A 450 -9.21 25.49 30.31
C GLY A 450 -10.02 24.19 30.45
N ARG A 451 -10.63 23.66 29.37
CA ARG A 451 -11.50 22.46 29.35
C ARG A 451 -10.92 21.38 28.43
N GLU A 452 -11.12 20.09 28.74
CA GLU A 452 -10.77 18.94 27.86
C GLU A 452 -11.29 19.11 26.43
N PRO A 453 -10.51 18.69 25.41
CA PRO A 453 -10.92 18.84 24.02
C PRO A 453 -12.18 17.99 23.77
N ASP A 454 -13.26 18.65 23.38
CA ASP A 454 -14.47 17.98 22.94
C ASP A 454 -14.36 17.51 21.49
N GLU A 455 -15.34 16.71 21.05
CA GLU A 455 -15.37 16.13 19.70
C GLU A 455 -15.37 17.22 18.61
N GLN A 456 -16.01 18.37 18.88
CA GLN A 456 -16.06 19.51 17.98
C GLN A 456 -14.68 20.17 17.81
N ALA A 457 -13.94 20.38 18.90
CA ALA A 457 -12.58 20.92 18.87
C ALA A 457 -11.61 20.01 18.11
N VAL A 458 -11.72 18.69 18.30
CA VAL A 458 -10.92 17.70 17.54
C VAL A 458 -11.29 17.72 16.05
N ALA A 459 -12.57 17.77 15.72
CA ALA A 459 -13.04 17.78 14.33
C ALA A 459 -12.60 19.05 13.57
N VAL A 460 -12.73 20.23 14.17
CA VAL A 460 -12.28 21.49 13.55
C VAL A 460 -10.76 21.50 13.36
N SER A 461 -10.01 20.99 14.33
CA SER A 461 -8.55 20.88 14.22
C SER A 461 -8.14 19.96 13.10
N ALA A 462 -8.75 18.78 13.01
CA ALA A 462 -8.52 17.86 11.90
C ALA A 462 -8.81 18.51 10.54
N CYS A 463 -9.86 19.32 10.42
CA CYS A 463 -10.17 20.04 9.18
C CYS A 463 -9.09 21.07 8.82
N LEU A 464 -8.58 21.83 9.80
CA LEU A 464 -7.52 22.82 9.58
C LEU A 464 -6.18 22.17 9.20
N GLU A 465 -5.84 21.03 9.81
CA GLU A 465 -4.65 20.25 9.46
C GLU A 465 -4.75 19.64 8.07
N LEU A 466 -5.90 19.08 7.71
CA LEU A 466 -6.14 18.57 6.35
C LEU A 466 -6.02 19.67 5.30
N ALA A 467 -6.51 20.88 5.59
CA ALA A 467 -6.34 22.04 4.72
C ALA A 467 -4.86 22.47 4.61
N ALA A 468 -4.10 22.40 5.72
CA ALA A 468 -2.67 22.65 5.75
C ALA A 468 -1.90 21.70 4.85
N LEU A 469 -2.19 20.41 5.00
CA LEU A 469 -1.55 19.33 4.29
C LEU A 469 -1.86 19.41 2.79
N ALA A 470 -3.14 19.62 2.45
CA ALA A 470 -3.59 19.88 1.08
C ALA A 470 -2.79 21.02 0.42
N HIS A 471 -2.61 22.11 1.15
CA HIS A 471 -1.90 23.28 0.68
C HIS A 471 -0.43 22.98 0.40
N ALA A 472 0.27 22.37 1.36
CA ALA A 472 1.68 22.06 1.22
C ALA A 472 1.96 21.08 0.06
N MET A 473 1.09 20.10 -0.15
CA MET A 473 1.18 19.20 -1.31
C MET A 473 1.04 19.97 -2.64
N GLN A 474 0.04 20.86 -2.74
CA GLN A 474 -0.19 21.66 -3.94
C GLN A 474 0.94 22.66 -4.20
N ASP A 475 1.59 23.15 -3.14
CA ASP A 475 2.70 24.08 -3.23
C ASP A 475 3.97 23.45 -3.80
N GLN A 476 4.37 22.29 -3.28
CA GLN A 476 5.52 21.53 -3.80
C GLN A 476 5.34 21.15 -5.27
N ALA A 477 4.11 20.91 -5.70
CA ALA A 477 3.80 20.70 -7.11
C ALA A 477 3.96 21.97 -7.98
N ALA A 478 3.75 23.15 -7.41
CA ALA A 478 3.91 24.43 -8.11
C ALA A 478 5.39 24.87 -8.19
N THR A 479 6.16 24.66 -7.12
CA THR A 479 7.57 25.07 -7.00
C THR A 479 8.56 24.05 -7.57
N GLY A 480 8.20 22.76 -7.66
CA GLY A 480 9.01 21.69 -8.25
C GLY A 480 9.21 21.75 -9.77
N ARG A 481 9.03 22.93 -10.41
CA ARG A 481 9.27 23.14 -11.84
C ARG A 481 10.76 23.26 -12.12
N VAL A 482 11.32 22.32 -12.90
CA VAL A 482 12.69 22.43 -13.43
C VAL A 482 12.72 23.55 -14.50
N PRO A 483 13.56 24.60 -14.35
CA PRO A 483 13.78 25.58 -15.42
C PRO A 483 14.40 24.89 -16.64
N GLY A 484 13.76 25.00 -17.82
CA GLY A 484 14.32 24.53 -19.09
C GLY A 484 13.93 23.10 -19.54
N GLY A 485 13.07 22.38 -18.81
CA GLY A 485 12.51 21.11 -19.27
C GLY A 485 11.55 21.31 -20.46
N ARG A 486 11.76 20.58 -21.57
CA ARG A 486 10.79 20.56 -22.69
C ARG A 486 9.41 20.22 -22.14
N HIS A 487 8.38 20.92 -22.63
CA HIS A 487 6.96 20.75 -22.29
C HIS A 487 6.41 19.37 -22.72
N GLY A 488 6.95 18.28 -22.15
CA GLY A 488 6.37 16.95 -22.22
C GLY A 488 5.16 16.85 -21.30
N SER A 489 4.18 16.03 -21.68
CA SER A 489 2.97 15.72 -20.90
C SER A 489 3.24 15.11 -19.52
N THR A 490 4.50 14.83 -19.18
CA THR A 490 4.99 14.16 -17.97
C THR A 490 4.97 15.07 -16.73
N GLY A 491 5.19 16.38 -16.82
CA GLY A 491 5.05 17.28 -15.65
C GLY A 491 3.61 17.45 -15.12
N ARG A 492 2.61 16.92 -15.84
CA ARG A 492 1.18 17.14 -15.55
C ARG A 492 0.61 16.23 -14.47
N TRP A 493 1.12 15.01 -14.28
CA TRP A 493 0.45 14.02 -13.41
C TRP A 493 0.81 14.15 -11.94
N ALA A 494 2.06 14.42 -11.57
CA ALA A 494 2.42 14.76 -10.18
C ALA A 494 1.69 16.02 -9.72
N THR A 495 1.63 17.04 -10.58
CA THR A 495 0.83 18.26 -10.36
C THR A 495 -0.66 17.95 -10.24
N ALA A 496 -1.23 17.18 -11.18
CA ALA A 496 -2.64 16.81 -11.13
C ALA A 496 -2.97 15.96 -9.90
N PHE A 497 -2.07 15.09 -9.46
CA PHE A 497 -2.22 14.32 -8.22
C PHE A 497 -2.24 15.24 -7.00
N ALA A 498 -1.27 16.15 -6.88
CA ALA A 498 -1.21 17.07 -5.76
C ALA A 498 -2.46 17.96 -5.71
N VAL A 499 -2.93 18.45 -6.86
CA VAL A 499 -4.18 19.19 -6.99
C VAL A 499 -5.37 18.33 -6.58
N MET A 500 -5.47 17.09 -7.06
CA MET A 500 -6.57 16.17 -6.74
C MET A 500 -6.60 15.81 -5.25
N CYS A 501 -5.45 15.47 -4.66
CA CYS A 501 -5.33 15.22 -3.22
C CYS A 501 -5.71 16.45 -2.42
N GLY A 502 -5.15 17.61 -2.75
CA GLY A 502 -5.45 18.84 -2.04
C GLY A 502 -6.94 19.20 -2.13
N ASN A 503 -7.55 19.10 -3.32
CA ASN A 503 -8.98 19.33 -3.51
C ASN A 503 -9.84 18.34 -2.72
N TYR A 504 -9.45 17.06 -2.68
CA TYR A 504 -10.14 16.04 -1.90
C TYR A 504 -10.13 16.36 -0.40
N LEU A 505 -8.94 16.58 0.17
CA LEU A 505 -8.77 16.88 1.59
C LEU A 505 -9.50 18.18 1.98
N LEU A 506 -9.40 19.23 1.15
CA LEU A 506 -10.14 20.48 1.35
C LEU A 506 -11.65 20.25 1.29
N THR A 507 -12.15 19.49 0.32
CA THR A 507 -13.58 19.20 0.20
C THR A 507 -14.11 18.47 1.44
N ARG A 508 -13.33 17.51 1.97
CA ARG A 508 -13.66 16.78 3.19
C ARG A 508 -13.65 17.68 4.42
N ALA A 509 -12.63 18.52 4.57
CA ALA A 509 -12.54 19.50 5.63
C ALA A 509 -13.73 20.47 5.60
N PHE A 510 -14.06 21.06 4.45
CA PHE A 510 -15.19 21.99 4.31
C PHE A 510 -16.54 21.33 4.61
N ARG A 511 -16.78 20.11 4.10
CA ARG A 511 -18.03 19.39 4.37
C ARG A 511 -18.20 19.12 5.86
N THR A 512 -17.15 18.69 6.54
CA THR A 512 -17.17 18.42 7.98
C THR A 512 -17.35 19.71 8.77
N MET A 513 -16.64 20.78 8.40
CA MET A 513 -16.71 22.06 9.10
C MET A 513 -18.08 22.73 8.97
N ARG A 514 -18.78 22.55 7.84
CA ARG A 514 -20.19 22.96 7.70
C ARG A 514 -21.09 22.31 8.74
N VAL A 515 -20.87 21.04 9.06
CA VAL A 515 -21.65 20.32 10.09
C VAL A 515 -21.38 20.89 11.49
N GLN A 516 -20.22 21.50 11.72
CA GLN A 516 -19.83 22.09 13.01
C GLN A 516 -20.38 23.51 13.23
N GLY A 517 -20.86 24.21 12.19
CA GLY A 517 -21.51 25.52 12.28
C GLY A 517 -21.18 26.49 11.13
N ASP A 518 -22.20 27.21 10.64
CA ASP A 518 -22.08 28.08 9.46
C ASP A 518 -21.15 29.30 9.71
N ASP A 519 -21.13 29.85 10.91
CA ASP A 519 -20.26 30.98 11.29
C ASP A 519 -18.77 30.64 11.22
N LEU A 520 -18.41 29.41 11.60
CA LEU A 520 -17.04 28.89 11.54
C LEU A 520 -16.60 28.64 10.10
N LEU A 521 -17.51 28.11 9.26
CA LEU A 521 -17.25 27.89 7.85
C LEU A 521 -16.97 29.21 7.12
N GLN A 522 -17.81 30.23 7.33
CA GLN A 522 -17.63 31.54 6.71
C GLN A 522 -16.28 32.16 7.09
N TYR A 523 -15.91 32.04 8.37
CA TYR A 523 -14.64 32.55 8.89
C TYR A 523 -13.42 31.87 8.24
N VAL A 524 -13.43 30.54 8.12
CA VAL A 524 -12.32 29.80 7.49
C VAL A 524 -12.26 30.04 5.98
N VAL A 525 -13.41 30.15 5.31
CA VAL A 525 -13.47 30.48 3.87
C VAL A 525 -12.82 31.83 3.59
N LEU A 526 -13.13 32.87 4.37
CA LEU A 526 -12.51 34.20 4.22
C LEU A 526 -11.00 34.15 4.39
N ALA A 527 -10.53 33.35 5.33
CA ALA A 527 -9.10 33.23 5.58
C ALA A 527 -8.36 32.46 4.49
N ILE A 528 -8.96 31.41 3.94
CA ILE A 528 -8.45 30.69 2.76
C ILE A 528 -8.43 31.62 1.55
N ALA A 529 -9.47 32.44 1.35
CA ALA A 529 -9.50 33.44 0.29
C ALA A 529 -8.33 34.42 0.43
N LYS A 530 -8.01 34.87 1.65
CA LYS A 530 -6.86 35.76 1.88
C LYS A 530 -5.51 35.09 1.64
N LEU A 531 -5.39 33.80 1.93
CA LEU A 531 -4.21 33.00 1.63
C LEU A 531 -4.01 32.88 0.10
N CYS A 532 -5.09 32.61 -0.64
CA CYS A 532 -5.09 32.57 -2.10
C CYS A 532 -4.72 33.93 -2.72
N ASP A 533 -5.27 35.02 -2.20
CA ASP A 533 -4.96 36.40 -2.60
C ASP A 533 -3.45 36.72 -2.43
N THR A 534 -2.90 36.36 -1.27
CA THR A 534 -1.47 36.52 -0.97
C THR A 534 -0.60 35.76 -1.98
N ARG A 535 -1.01 34.56 -2.39
CA ARG A 535 -0.29 33.76 -3.39
C ARG A 535 -0.39 34.31 -4.81
N LEU A 536 -1.57 34.76 -5.23
CA LEU A 536 -1.72 35.42 -6.53
C LEU A 536 -0.82 36.66 -6.60
N GLY A 537 -0.74 37.42 -5.50
CA GLY A 537 0.18 38.54 -5.37
C GLY A 537 1.66 38.14 -5.42
N ALA A 538 2.04 37.01 -4.79
CA ALA A 538 3.41 36.50 -4.76
C ALA A 538 3.86 35.88 -6.10
N ALA A 539 2.97 35.15 -6.79
CA ALA A 539 3.22 34.55 -8.10
C ALA A 539 3.44 35.60 -9.20
N VAL A 540 2.86 36.80 -9.04
CA VAL A 540 3.09 37.95 -9.93
C VAL A 540 4.46 38.61 -9.70
N ARG A 541 5.09 38.41 -8.53
CA ARG A 541 6.34 39.07 -8.13
C ARG A 541 7.58 38.15 -8.16
N ASP A 542 7.42 36.91 -8.64
CA ASP A 542 8.46 35.85 -8.67
C ASP A 542 9.18 35.65 -7.31
N GLN A 543 8.44 35.87 -6.23
CA GLN A 543 8.87 35.63 -4.85
C GLN A 543 7.68 35.09 -4.06
N ALA A 544 7.54 33.77 -4.02
CA ALA A 544 6.78 33.15 -2.94
C ALA A 544 7.66 33.18 -1.69
N ASP A 545 7.44 34.17 -0.81
CA ASP A 545 8.09 34.14 0.51
C ASP A 545 7.38 33.06 1.34
N GLU A 546 7.86 31.82 1.28
CA GLU A 546 7.36 30.65 2.04
C GLU A 546 7.16 31.00 3.53
N ARG A 547 7.96 31.94 4.04
CA ARG A 547 7.85 32.52 5.38
C ARG A 547 6.51 33.22 5.61
N GLN A 548 6.06 34.03 4.66
CA GLN A 548 4.81 34.80 4.77
C GLN A 548 3.60 33.86 4.77
N LEU A 549 3.66 32.79 3.97
CA LEU A 549 2.60 31.77 3.91
C LEU A 549 2.51 30.94 5.20
N ALA A 550 3.65 30.55 5.76
CA ALA A 550 3.71 29.84 7.04
C ALA A 550 3.20 30.72 8.19
N ALA A 551 3.56 32.00 8.19
CA ALA A 551 3.07 32.98 9.15
C ALA A 551 1.53 33.14 9.09
N TYR A 552 0.98 33.41 7.90
CA TYR A 552 -0.48 33.55 7.76
C TYR A 552 -1.25 32.29 8.17
N SER A 553 -0.72 31.11 7.83
CA SER A 553 -1.32 29.83 8.15
C SER A 553 -1.42 29.59 9.66
N CYS A 554 -0.33 29.83 10.39
CA CYS A 554 -0.29 29.61 11.83
C CYS A 554 -1.06 30.68 12.61
N GLY A 555 -1.02 31.94 12.16
CA GLY A 555 -1.81 33.03 12.74
C GLY A 555 -3.30 32.81 12.60
N LEU A 556 -3.76 32.45 11.39
CA LEU A 556 -5.16 32.09 11.14
C LEU A 556 -5.66 31.06 12.13
N ALA A 557 -4.92 29.97 12.28
CA ALA A 557 -5.43 28.87 13.06
C ALA A 557 -5.42 29.18 14.57
N CYS A 558 -4.51 30.03 15.05
CA CYS A 558 -4.58 30.59 16.40
C CYS A 558 -5.82 31.50 16.60
N ARG A 559 -6.20 32.29 15.59
CA ARG A 559 -7.44 33.09 15.64
C ARG A 559 -8.69 32.22 15.69
N VAL A 560 -8.77 31.19 14.85
CA VAL A 560 -9.90 30.24 14.85
C VAL A 560 -10.04 29.59 16.22
N ALA A 561 -8.92 29.12 16.79
CA ALA A 561 -8.86 28.53 18.11
C ALA A 561 -9.36 29.49 19.21
N ALA A 562 -8.92 30.75 19.17
CA ALA A 562 -9.34 31.78 20.12
C ALA A 562 -10.84 32.09 20.01
N ARG A 563 -11.37 32.17 18.78
CA ARG A 563 -12.79 32.40 18.53
C ARG A 563 -13.65 31.23 19.04
N MET A 564 -13.23 29.98 18.81
CA MET A 564 -13.90 28.80 19.35
C MET A 564 -13.91 28.77 20.87
N ALA A 565 -12.84 29.25 21.50
CA ALA A 565 -12.76 29.39 22.96
C ALA A 565 -13.57 30.59 23.51
N GLY A 566 -14.29 31.32 22.66
CA GLY A 566 -15.08 32.49 23.06
C GLY A 566 -14.22 33.69 23.48
N CYS A 567 -12.99 33.79 22.98
CA CYS A 567 -12.09 34.87 23.35
C CYS A 567 -12.53 36.21 22.74
N PRO A 568 -12.36 37.33 23.47
CA PRO A 568 -12.51 38.67 22.92
C PRO A 568 -11.62 38.93 21.68
N ASP A 569 -12.04 39.85 20.81
CA ASP A 569 -11.38 40.12 19.51
C ASP A 569 -9.92 40.61 19.66
N ASP A 570 -9.60 41.33 20.73
CA ASP A 570 -8.23 41.76 21.04
C ASP A 570 -7.31 40.57 21.36
N VAL A 571 -7.82 39.58 22.10
CA VAL A 571 -7.13 38.31 22.40
C VAL A 571 -6.98 37.46 21.14
N GLN A 572 -8.02 37.41 20.28
CA GLN A 572 -7.93 36.74 18.98
C GLN A 572 -6.81 37.36 18.12
N ALA A 573 -6.74 38.69 18.04
CA ALA A 573 -5.71 39.41 17.26
C ALA A 573 -4.29 39.24 17.83
N GLN A 574 -4.14 39.09 19.15
CA GLN A 574 -2.84 38.80 19.78
C GLN A 574 -2.36 37.38 19.43
N LEU A 575 -3.27 36.40 19.48
CA LEU A 575 -2.98 35.01 19.15
C LEU A 575 -2.69 34.82 17.66
N ASP A 576 -3.30 35.62 16.80
CA ASP A 576 -2.93 35.72 15.39
C ASP A 576 -1.46 36.08 15.19
N ARG A 577 -1.02 37.18 15.81
CA ARG A 577 0.36 37.67 15.69
C ARG A 577 1.35 36.66 16.26
N PHE A 578 1.00 36.07 17.40
CA PHE A 578 1.79 35.00 17.99
C PHE A 578 1.91 33.80 17.04
N GLY A 579 0.80 33.31 16.49
CA GLY A 579 0.80 32.22 15.51
C GLY A 579 1.62 32.58 14.26
N ALA A 580 1.51 33.81 13.78
CA ALA A 580 2.27 34.29 12.63
C ALA A 580 3.79 34.29 12.88
N ALA A 581 4.23 34.73 14.06
CA ALA A 581 5.64 34.70 14.44
C ALA A 581 6.17 33.26 14.57
N VAL A 582 5.39 32.35 15.15
CA VAL A 582 5.74 30.91 15.21
C VAL A 582 5.84 30.31 13.80
N GLY A 583 4.87 30.61 12.92
CA GLY A 583 4.89 30.11 11.55
C GLY A 583 6.11 30.60 10.75
N ALA A 584 6.49 31.87 10.90
CA ALA A 584 7.69 32.41 10.28
C ALA A 584 8.98 31.73 10.79
N ALA A 585 9.07 31.50 12.11
CA ALA A 585 10.21 30.82 12.74
C ALA A 585 10.36 29.36 12.27
N GLN A 586 9.24 28.65 12.09
CA GLN A 586 9.24 27.27 11.56
C GLN A 586 9.72 27.21 10.11
N ALA A 587 9.31 28.18 9.27
CA ALA A 587 9.79 28.26 7.89
C ALA A 587 11.31 28.50 7.83
N ASP A 588 11.86 29.32 8.74
CA ASP A 588 13.30 29.55 8.83
C ASP A 588 14.06 28.25 9.16
N ALA A 589 13.59 27.49 10.15
CA ALA A 589 14.19 26.20 10.54
C ALA A 589 14.15 25.15 9.41
N GLY A 590 13.04 25.09 8.65
CA GLY A 590 12.87 24.19 7.50
C GLY A 590 13.85 24.45 6.35
N THR A 591 14.35 25.69 6.24
CA THR A 591 15.36 26.07 5.21
C THR A 591 16.81 25.90 5.69
N GLY A 592 17.04 25.35 6.89
CA GLY A 592 18.37 25.25 7.50
C GLY A 592 18.96 26.58 7.96
N ARG A 593 18.15 27.65 8.00
CA ARG A 593 18.56 28.96 8.54
C ARG A 593 18.35 28.99 10.05
N ALA A 594 19.27 29.64 10.76
CA ALA A 594 19.10 29.89 12.19
C ALA A 594 17.84 30.74 12.42
N THR A 595 17.00 30.31 13.36
CA THR A 595 15.79 31.04 13.76
C THR A 595 16.17 32.42 14.29
N ASP A 596 15.54 33.47 13.77
CA ASP A 596 15.80 34.86 14.20
C ASP A 596 15.33 35.08 15.66
N PRO A 597 16.23 35.37 16.62
CA PRO A 597 15.88 35.58 18.02
C PRO A 597 14.94 36.78 18.24
N ALA A 598 14.95 37.78 17.35
CA ALA A 598 14.10 38.95 17.45
C ALA A 598 12.61 38.61 17.22
N ARG A 599 12.34 37.61 16.37
CA ARG A 599 10.97 37.13 16.08
C ARG A 599 10.41 36.29 17.21
N LEU A 600 11.26 35.51 17.87
CA LEU A 600 10.89 34.80 19.09
C LEU A 600 10.59 35.79 20.22
N ALA A 601 11.35 36.88 20.32
CA ALA A 601 11.05 37.96 21.25
C ALA A 601 9.70 38.63 20.92
N GLU A 602 9.37 38.87 19.65
CA GLU A 602 8.08 39.39 19.20
C GLU A 602 6.91 38.46 19.54
N ALA A 603 7.07 37.15 19.33
CA ALA A 603 6.09 36.14 19.75
C ALA A 603 5.88 36.16 21.27
N MET A 604 6.97 36.24 22.04
CA MET A 604 6.93 36.29 23.49
C MET A 604 6.35 37.61 24.02
N ASP A 605 6.51 38.72 23.30
CA ASP A 605 5.93 40.01 23.66
C ASP A 605 4.42 40.07 23.38
N ALA A 606 3.96 39.47 22.26
CA ALA A 606 2.54 39.26 22.00
C ALA A 606 1.85 38.47 23.13
N LEU A 607 2.52 37.45 23.68
CA LEU A 607 2.02 36.66 24.82
C LEU A 607 1.89 37.47 26.13
N ARG A 608 2.74 38.49 26.35
CA ARG A 608 2.74 39.30 27.57
C ARG A 608 1.49 40.17 27.71
N THR A 609 0.81 40.45 26.61
CA THR A 609 -0.40 41.28 26.58
C THR A 609 -1.70 40.51 26.83
N ILE A 610 -1.65 39.17 26.89
CA ILE A 610 -2.82 38.31 27.18
C ILE A 610 -3.19 38.43 28.66
N PRO A 611 -4.42 38.84 29.03
CA PRO A 611 -4.82 39.15 30.42
C PRO A 611 -4.70 37.97 31.40
N HIS A 612 -4.80 36.72 30.92
CA HIS A 612 -4.81 35.53 31.75
C HIS A 612 -3.39 35.03 32.11
N SER A 613 -2.98 35.24 33.37
CA SER A 613 -1.65 34.86 33.91
C SER A 613 -1.30 33.37 33.79
N ARG A 614 -2.28 32.47 33.95
CA ARG A 614 -2.10 31.02 33.77
C ARG A 614 -1.92 30.62 32.30
N ALA A 615 -2.62 31.28 31.38
CA ALA A 615 -2.43 31.10 29.95
C ALA A 615 -1.03 31.58 29.57
N ARG A 616 -0.65 32.80 29.96
CA ARG A 616 0.68 33.40 29.72
C ARG A 616 1.85 32.51 30.13
N ALA A 617 1.87 31.99 31.36
CA ALA A 617 2.93 31.11 31.87
C ALA A 617 2.98 29.73 31.20
N ARG A 618 1.88 29.29 30.57
CA ARG A 618 1.80 28.01 29.85
C ARG A 618 2.13 28.18 28.37
N LEU A 619 1.71 29.28 27.74
CA LEU A 619 2.07 29.68 26.38
C LEU A 619 3.59 29.92 26.24
N GLY A 620 4.21 30.57 27.23
CA GLY A 620 5.66 30.83 27.24
C GLY A 620 6.55 29.58 27.34
N ARG A 621 6.11 28.52 28.04
CA ARG A 621 6.86 27.23 28.10
C ARG A 621 6.84 26.46 26.79
N LEU A 622 5.88 26.76 25.92
CA LEU A 622 5.71 26.09 24.63
C LEU A 622 6.35 26.82 23.48
N ALA A 623 6.34 28.15 23.50
CA ALA A 623 7.22 28.92 22.63
C ALA A 623 8.69 28.46 22.80
N ALA A 624 9.10 28.14 24.03
CA ALA A 624 10.42 27.59 24.33
C ALA A 624 10.63 26.11 23.95
N ALA A 625 9.57 25.36 23.62
CA ALA A 625 9.65 23.94 23.21
C ALA A 625 9.42 23.74 21.70
N ALA A 626 8.80 24.72 21.03
CA ALA A 626 8.59 24.76 19.58
C ALA A 626 9.76 25.41 18.83
N CYS A 627 10.53 26.28 19.51
CA CYS A 627 11.88 26.67 19.14
C CYS A 627 12.88 25.62 19.59
#